data_AF-A0A1I2YXA3-F1
#
_entry.id   AF-A0A1I2YXA3-F1
#
_cell.length_a   1.000
_cell.length_b   1.000
_cell.length_c   1.000
_cell.angle_alpha   90.00
_cell.angle_beta   90.00
_cell.angle_gamma   90.00
#
_symmetry.space_group_name_H-M   'P 1'
#
loop_
_entity.id
_entity.type
_entity.pdbx_description
1 polymer ?
#
loop_
_entity_poly.entity_id
_entity_poly.type
_entity_poly.pdbx_seq_one_letter_code
_entity_poly.pdbx_strand_id
1 'polypeptide(L)'
;MGEKMKKAGKVMGIIIMSLLPGIIAFHFLLSFIIAPAVNDHIAKKLYKEMVQVPLPEGAVVCDSRFLAGNLVGNGNKMQYFAALLLRSEWTMEELEDYYLPYREDKWHFIVERQEGTGIGPLEGREEFSIPGEKKKDEKYYIVYSWGSSGFPFQDWDLRAH
;
A
#
# COMPACT_ATOMS: atom_id res chain seq x y z
N MET A 1 -59.66 -14.13 -11.42
CA MET A 1 -58.67 -13.32 -10.66
C MET A 1 -57.31 -14.01 -10.54
N GLY A 2 -57.24 -15.31 -10.21
CA GLY A 2 -55.97 -16.04 -10.01
C GLY A 2 -55.04 -16.19 -11.23
N GLU A 3 -55.57 -16.22 -12.45
CA GLU A 3 -54.76 -16.43 -13.67
C GLU A 3 -53.97 -15.19 -14.09
N LYS A 4 -54.58 -13.99 -13.97
CA LYS A 4 -53.91 -12.70 -14.18
C LYS A 4 -52.79 -12.48 -13.16
N MET A 5 -53.01 -12.87 -11.90
CA MET A 5 -52.00 -12.81 -10.84
C MET A 5 -50.82 -13.75 -11.10
N LYS A 6 -51.08 -14.99 -11.54
CA LYS A 6 -50.03 -15.95 -11.94
C LYS A 6 -49.19 -15.42 -13.12
N LYS A 7 -49.82 -14.80 -14.11
CA LYS A 7 -49.14 -14.21 -15.27
C LYS A 7 -48.30 -12.99 -14.88
N ALA A 8 -48.82 -12.12 -14.02
CA ALA A 8 -48.08 -10.97 -13.50
C ALA A 8 -46.86 -11.39 -12.67
N GLY A 9 -46.99 -12.39 -11.80
CA GLY A 9 -45.85 -12.95 -11.04
C GLY A 9 -44.78 -13.56 -11.94
N LYS A 10 -45.17 -14.26 -13.02
CA LYS A 10 -44.25 -14.83 -14.00
C LYS A 10 -43.48 -13.76 -14.78
N VAL A 11 -44.13 -12.66 -15.16
CA VAL A 11 -43.49 -11.52 -15.84
C VAL A 11 -42.53 -10.79 -14.89
N MET A 12 -42.94 -10.54 -13.64
CA MET A 12 -42.07 -9.93 -12.63
C MET A 12 -40.81 -10.79 -12.35
N GLY A 13 -40.98 -12.11 -12.27
CA GLY A 13 -39.86 -13.05 -12.12
C GLY A 13 -38.87 -13.01 -13.29
N ILE A 14 -39.36 -12.89 -14.53
CA ILE A 14 -38.51 -12.75 -15.73
C ILE A 14 -37.73 -11.42 -15.69
N ILE A 15 -38.37 -10.32 -15.29
CA ILE A 15 -37.72 -9.00 -15.18
C ILE A 15 -36.59 -9.04 -14.14
N ILE A 16 -36.86 -9.58 -12.94
CA ILE A 16 -35.83 -9.71 -11.89
C ILE A 16 -34.67 -10.61 -12.37
N MET A 17 -34.98 -11.74 -13.00
CA MET A 17 -33.97 -12.66 -13.53
C MET A 17 -33.15 -12.04 -14.67
N SER A 18 -33.73 -11.12 -15.47
CA SER A 18 -33.00 -10.39 -16.50
C SER A 18 -32.13 -9.25 -15.97
N LEU A 19 -32.47 -8.67 -14.81
CA LEU A 19 -31.71 -7.57 -14.20
C LEU A 19 -30.54 -8.05 -13.33
N LEU A 20 -30.69 -9.23 -12.70
CA LEU A 20 -29.71 -9.78 -11.76
C LEU A 20 -28.29 -9.91 -12.35
N PRO A 21 -28.07 -10.40 -13.60
CA PRO A 21 -26.73 -10.48 -14.18
C PRO A 21 -26.09 -9.10 -14.36
N GLY A 22 -26.88 -8.09 -14.72
CA GLY A 22 -26.40 -6.72 -14.88
C GLY A 22 -25.95 -6.12 -13.54
N ILE A 23 -26.69 -6.39 -12.46
CA ILE A 23 -26.31 -5.98 -11.11
C ILE A 23 -25.02 -6.67 -10.68
N ILE A 24 -24.88 -7.97 -10.91
CA ILE A 24 -23.65 -8.72 -10.58
C ILE A 24 -22.46 -8.15 -11.36
N ALA A 25 -22.61 -7.96 -12.67
CA ALA A 25 -21.56 -7.39 -13.51
C ALA A 25 -21.16 -5.98 -13.06
N PHE A 26 -22.14 -5.14 -12.67
CA PHE A 26 -21.87 -3.81 -12.13
C PHE A 26 -21.04 -3.86 -10.83
N HIS A 27 -21.39 -4.73 -9.88
CA HIS A 27 -20.62 -4.87 -8.63
C HIS A 27 -19.21 -5.43 -8.88
N PHE A 28 -19.09 -6.38 -9.80
CA PHE A 28 -17.80 -6.90 -10.22
C PHE A 28 -16.91 -5.79 -10.81
N LEU A 29 -17.46 -4.99 -11.72
CA LEU A 29 -16.75 -3.84 -12.30
C LEU A 29 -16.36 -2.80 -11.25
N LEU A 30 -17.25 -2.54 -10.29
CA LEU A 30 -17.01 -1.58 -9.21
C LEU A 30 -15.84 -2.03 -8.31
N SER A 31 -15.63 -3.33 -8.16
CA SER A 31 -14.51 -3.86 -7.36
C SER A 31 -13.14 -3.46 -7.91
N PHE A 32 -12.99 -3.30 -9.24
CA PHE A 32 -11.73 -2.81 -9.85
C PHE A 32 -11.42 -1.36 -9.52
N ILE A 33 -12.38 -0.58 -9.01
CA ILE A 33 -12.17 0.80 -8.57
C ILE A 33 -12.00 0.82 -7.05
N ILE A 34 -12.84 0.07 -6.32
CA ILE A 34 -12.84 0.06 -4.86
C ILE A 34 -11.59 -0.63 -4.30
N ALA A 35 -11.20 -1.79 -4.84
CA ALA A 35 -10.07 -2.55 -4.29
C ALA A 35 -8.76 -1.74 -4.36
N PRO A 36 -8.38 -1.12 -5.50
CA PRO A 36 -7.21 -0.25 -5.53
C PRO A 36 -7.29 0.92 -4.57
N ALA A 37 -8.45 1.59 -4.48
CA ALA A 37 -8.63 2.74 -3.60
C ALA A 37 -8.49 2.37 -2.11
N VAL A 38 -9.02 1.22 -1.70
CA VAL A 38 -8.87 0.70 -0.33
C VAL A 38 -7.41 0.34 -0.06
N ASN A 39 -6.76 -0.33 -1.00
CA ASN A 39 -5.37 -0.75 -0.85
C ASN A 39 -4.42 0.45 -0.75
N ASP A 40 -4.61 1.48 -1.58
CA ASP A 40 -3.85 2.73 -1.51
C ASP A 40 -4.12 3.48 -0.20
N HIS A 41 -5.35 3.42 0.30
CA HIS A 41 -5.68 3.99 1.60
C HIS A 41 -4.93 3.30 2.74
N ILE A 42 -4.79 1.97 2.69
CA ILE A 42 -4.03 1.20 3.69
C ILE A 42 -2.55 1.58 3.64
N ALA A 43 -1.93 1.62 2.47
CA ALA A 43 -0.54 2.07 2.32
C ALA A 43 -0.34 3.53 2.80
N LYS A 44 -1.29 4.41 2.49
CA LYS A 44 -1.28 5.80 2.96
C LYS A 44 -1.44 5.92 4.48
N LYS A 45 -2.23 5.04 5.10
CA LYS A 45 -2.39 4.98 6.56
C LYS A 45 -1.06 4.60 7.23
N LEU A 46 -0.40 3.57 6.74
CA LEU A 46 0.93 3.16 7.20
C LEU A 46 1.94 4.32 7.11
N TYR A 47 1.97 5.01 5.96
CA TYR A 47 2.81 6.19 5.80
C TYR A 47 2.50 7.30 6.82
N LYS A 48 1.20 7.58 7.05
CA LYS A 48 0.77 8.59 8.03
C LYS A 48 1.23 8.24 9.45
N GLU A 49 1.20 6.96 9.83
CA GLU A 49 1.69 6.48 11.11
C GLU A 49 3.21 6.69 11.23
N MET A 50 3.96 6.43 10.15
CA MET A 50 5.40 6.66 10.13
C MET A 50 5.78 8.14 10.29
N VAL A 51 5.11 9.07 9.60
CA VAL A 51 5.43 10.51 9.69
C VAL A 51 4.98 11.17 10.98
N GLN A 52 4.16 10.48 11.79
CA GLN A 52 3.79 10.95 13.13
C GLN A 52 4.89 10.70 14.16
N VAL A 53 5.81 9.77 13.89
CA VAL A 53 6.98 9.55 14.74
C VAL A 53 7.92 10.75 14.61
N PRO A 54 8.35 11.35 15.73
CA PRO A 54 9.32 12.43 15.70
C PRO A 54 10.60 12.04 14.96
N LEU A 55 11.26 13.00 14.31
CA LEU A 55 12.55 12.75 13.69
C LEU A 55 13.66 12.80 14.76
N PRO A 56 14.72 11.98 14.60
CA PRO A 56 15.96 12.14 15.35
C PRO A 56 16.50 13.58 15.22
N GLU A 57 17.23 14.04 16.23
CA GLU A 57 17.79 15.38 16.22
C GLU A 57 18.73 15.59 15.01
N GLY A 58 18.49 16.66 14.25
CA GLY A 58 19.26 16.99 13.06
C GLY A 58 18.91 16.17 11.81
N ALA A 59 18.01 15.18 11.91
CA ALA A 59 17.53 14.43 10.76
C ALA A 59 16.52 15.24 9.93
N VAL A 60 16.53 15.03 8.61
CA VAL A 60 15.61 15.68 7.67
C VAL A 60 15.02 14.63 6.74
N VAL A 61 13.70 14.63 6.57
CA VAL A 61 13.03 13.85 5.52
C VAL A 61 13.26 14.56 4.19
N CYS A 62 14.01 13.91 3.29
CA CYS A 62 14.31 14.41 1.96
C CYS A 62 13.25 14.01 0.94
N ASP A 63 12.68 12.81 1.09
CA ASP A 63 11.59 12.32 0.25
C ASP A 63 10.79 11.23 0.99
N SER A 64 9.63 10.86 0.47
CA SER A 64 8.82 9.76 0.99
C SER A 64 7.96 9.09 -0.08
N ARG A 65 7.68 7.81 0.09
CA ARG A 65 6.82 7.03 -0.81
C ARG A 65 5.94 6.07 -0.02
N PHE A 66 4.77 5.75 -0.56
CA PHE A 66 3.91 4.69 -0.06
C PHE A 66 3.19 4.00 -1.21
N LEU A 67 2.99 2.69 -1.08
CA LEU A 67 2.64 1.82 -2.19
C LEU A 67 1.80 0.65 -1.73
N ALA A 68 0.89 0.22 -2.60
CA ALA A 68 0.17 -1.04 -2.49
C ALA A 68 0.34 -1.82 -3.80
N GLY A 69 0.79 -3.08 -3.70
CA GLY A 69 0.87 -3.98 -4.86
C GLY A 69 1.65 -5.26 -4.56
N ASN A 70 1.95 -6.03 -5.61
CA ASN A 70 2.93 -7.12 -5.55
C ASN A 70 4.35 -6.55 -5.59
N LEU A 71 4.86 -6.20 -4.41
CA LEU A 71 6.05 -5.36 -4.32
C LEU A 71 7.36 -6.14 -4.36
N VAL A 72 7.42 -7.38 -3.91
CA VAL A 72 8.68 -8.15 -3.90
C VAL A 72 8.58 -9.45 -4.68
N GLY A 73 7.51 -9.64 -5.46
CA GLY A 73 7.33 -10.84 -6.28
C GLY A 73 7.04 -12.11 -5.47
N ASN A 74 6.57 -11.99 -4.23
CA ASN A 74 6.23 -13.12 -3.35
C ASN A 74 4.87 -13.76 -3.69
N GLY A 75 4.57 -13.89 -4.99
CA GLY A 75 3.29 -14.37 -5.53
C GLY A 75 2.20 -13.30 -5.58
N ASN A 76 0.94 -13.74 -5.58
CA ASN A 76 -0.24 -12.89 -5.85
C ASN A 76 -0.76 -12.11 -4.63
N LYS A 77 0.13 -11.63 -3.77
CA LYS A 77 -0.28 -11.03 -2.49
C LYS A 77 -0.14 -9.53 -2.56
N MET A 78 -1.20 -8.83 -2.14
CA MET A 78 -1.14 -7.40 -1.90
C MET A 78 -0.18 -7.11 -0.74
N GLN A 79 0.78 -6.23 -0.98
CA GLN A 79 1.75 -5.76 0.01
C GLN A 79 1.63 -4.25 0.14
N TYR A 80 1.72 -3.77 1.38
CA TYR A 80 1.68 -2.35 1.68
C TYR A 80 3.04 -1.93 2.16
N PHE A 81 3.56 -0.85 1.59
CA PHE A 81 4.89 -0.36 1.89
C PHE A 81 4.85 1.16 2.08
N ALA A 82 5.63 1.65 3.01
CA ALA A 82 5.89 3.07 3.16
C ALA A 82 7.36 3.29 3.53
N ALA A 83 7.98 4.32 2.96
CA ALA A 83 9.37 4.66 3.19
C ALA A 83 9.58 6.17 3.30
N LEU A 84 10.51 6.54 4.17
CA LEU A 84 11.05 7.88 4.32
C LEU A 84 12.54 7.82 3.94
N LEU A 85 12.98 8.74 3.08
CA LEU A 85 14.40 8.99 2.88
C LEU A 85 14.83 10.05 3.87
N LEU A 86 15.69 9.66 4.79
CA LEU A 86 16.28 10.54 5.80
C LEU A 86 17.70 10.90 5.42
N ARG A 87 18.03 12.17 5.56
CA ARG A 87 19.42 12.63 5.72
C ARG A 87 19.67 12.85 7.20
N SER A 88 20.71 12.22 7.75
CA SER A 88 21.08 12.35 9.17
C SER A 88 22.57 12.13 9.36
N GLU A 89 23.16 12.79 10.36
CA GLU A 89 24.55 12.53 10.77
C GLU A 89 24.70 11.26 11.62
N TRP A 90 23.58 10.78 12.17
CA TRP A 90 23.52 9.57 12.99
C TRP A 90 23.99 8.34 12.21
N THR A 91 24.53 7.35 12.91
CA THR A 91 24.84 6.04 12.34
C THR A 91 23.57 5.23 12.08
N MET A 92 23.69 4.14 11.32
CA MET A 92 22.56 3.23 11.11
C MET A 92 22.08 2.62 12.44
N GLU A 93 23.02 2.22 13.30
CA GLU A 93 22.74 1.63 14.62
C GLU A 93 21.98 2.62 15.53
N GLU A 94 22.41 3.89 15.55
CA GLU A 94 21.73 4.94 16.33
C GLU A 94 20.30 5.18 15.83
N LEU A 95 20.09 5.14 14.51
CA LEU A 95 18.74 5.26 13.92
C LEU A 95 17.89 4.03 14.21
N GLU A 96 18.45 2.83 14.16
CA GLU A 96 17.75 1.60 14.52
C GLU A 96 17.28 1.62 15.98
N ASP A 97 18.18 2.01 16.89
CA ASP A 97 17.86 2.16 18.33
C ASP A 97 16.81 3.25 18.56
N TYR A 98 16.87 4.36 17.82
CA TYR A 98 15.88 5.43 17.90
C TYR A 98 14.48 4.96 17.52
N TYR A 99 14.37 4.18 16.44
CA TYR A 99 13.09 3.71 15.93
C TYR A 99 12.55 2.47 16.64
N LEU A 100 13.41 1.73 17.36
CA LEU A 100 13.06 0.50 18.05
C LEU A 100 11.80 0.60 18.95
N PRO A 101 11.60 1.66 19.76
CA PRO A 101 10.41 1.80 20.61
C PRO A 101 9.10 2.00 19.82
N TYR A 102 9.18 2.41 18.55
CA TYR A 102 8.02 2.63 17.69
C TYR A 102 7.67 1.41 16.84
N ARG A 103 8.48 0.35 16.88
CA ARG A 103 8.22 -0.88 16.11
C ARG A 103 7.09 -1.67 16.75
N GLU A 104 6.02 -1.88 16.01
CA GLU A 104 4.97 -2.84 16.39
C GLU A 104 5.46 -4.29 16.23
N ASP A 105 6.24 -4.54 15.18
CA ASP A 105 6.83 -5.84 14.89
C ASP A 105 8.14 -5.67 14.05
N LYS A 106 8.69 -6.80 13.59
CA LYS A 106 9.93 -6.83 12.79
C LYS A 106 9.81 -6.19 11.40
N TRP A 107 8.62 -5.80 10.96
CA TRP A 107 8.35 -5.23 9.66
C TRP A 107 8.19 -3.71 9.70
N HIS A 108 8.26 -3.09 10.89
CA HIS A 108 8.10 -1.65 11.07
C HIS A 108 9.43 -0.95 11.33
N PHE A 109 9.56 0.27 10.81
CA PHE A 109 10.72 1.16 10.96
C PHE A 109 12.07 0.46 10.78
N ILE A 110 12.19 -0.34 9.73
CA ILE A 110 13.45 -0.93 9.31
C ILE A 110 14.31 0.20 8.73
N VAL A 111 15.56 0.27 9.16
CA VAL A 111 16.51 1.27 8.70
C VAL A 111 17.49 0.58 7.76
N GLU A 112 17.76 1.18 6.61
CA GLU A 112 18.77 0.71 5.67
C GLU A 112 19.58 1.89 5.14
N ARG A 113 20.86 1.67 4.86
CA ARG A 113 21.67 2.68 4.19
C ARG A 113 21.24 2.79 2.72
N GLN A 114 21.04 4.02 2.25
CA GLN A 114 20.72 4.27 0.85
C GLN A 114 22.00 4.20 0.00
N GLU A 115 22.23 3.11 -0.74
CA GLU A 115 23.43 2.93 -1.58
C GLU A 115 23.24 3.41 -3.04
N GLY A 116 22.03 3.29 -3.60
CA GLY A 116 21.68 3.75 -4.97
C GLY A 116 20.58 4.82 -5.02
N THR A 117 19.95 5.03 -6.18
CA THR A 117 18.75 5.89 -6.33
C THR A 117 17.47 5.15 -5.99
N GLY A 118 17.47 3.81 -6.03
CA GLY A 118 16.32 2.98 -5.68
C GLY A 118 16.11 2.89 -4.17
N ILE A 119 14.86 2.78 -3.73
CA ILE A 119 14.55 2.36 -2.35
C ILE A 119 15.00 0.91 -2.20
N GLY A 120 15.88 0.60 -1.24
CA GLY A 120 16.58 -0.69 -1.07
C GLY A 120 15.70 -1.93 -1.32
N PRO A 121 14.59 -2.12 -0.57
CA PRO A 121 13.70 -3.27 -0.75
C PRO A 121 13.00 -3.37 -2.11
N LEU A 122 13.05 -2.30 -2.91
CA LEU A 122 12.38 -2.12 -4.19
C LEU A 122 13.36 -1.73 -5.30
N GLU A 123 14.66 -1.99 -5.10
CA GLU A 123 15.72 -1.63 -6.04
C GLU A 123 15.47 -2.26 -7.42
N GLY A 124 15.75 -1.51 -8.49
CA GLY A 124 15.47 -1.92 -9.87
C GLY A 124 14.08 -1.57 -10.38
N ARG A 125 13.22 -0.95 -9.55
CA ARG A 125 11.93 -0.39 -10.01
C ARG A 125 11.97 1.13 -10.02
N GLU A 126 11.98 1.69 -11.22
CA GLU A 126 12.16 3.13 -11.46
C GLU A 126 11.08 3.99 -10.80
N GLU A 127 9.85 3.50 -10.76
CA GLU A 127 8.72 4.06 -10.02
C GLU A 127 9.00 4.28 -8.52
N PHE A 128 9.99 3.57 -7.97
CA PHE A 128 10.38 3.58 -6.56
C PHE A 128 11.78 4.13 -6.34
N SER A 129 12.33 4.82 -7.34
CA SER A 129 13.57 5.58 -7.20
C SER A 129 13.29 6.98 -6.68
N ILE A 130 14.21 7.48 -5.86
CA ILE A 130 14.22 8.85 -5.39
C ILE A 130 15.21 9.62 -6.26
N PRO A 131 14.73 10.52 -7.13
CA PRO A 131 15.59 11.30 -7.98
C PRO A 131 16.29 12.38 -7.15
N GLY A 132 17.56 12.17 -6.84
CA GLY A 132 18.37 13.15 -6.14
C GLY A 132 19.85 12.87 -6.33
N GLU A 133 20.61 13.91 -6.71
CA GLU A 133 22.06 13.87 -6.62
C GLU A 133 22.45 13.77 -5.15
N LYS A 134 22.81 12.56 -4.71
CA LYS A 134 23.41 12.37 -3.39
C LYS A 134 24.68 13.21 -3.31
N LYS A 135 24.76 14.10 -2.33
CA LYS A 135 26.03 14.74 -2.02
C LYS A 135 26.96 13.70 -1.41
N LYS A 136 28.21 13.69 -1.89
CA LYS A 136 29.22 12.68 -1.56
C LYS A 136 29.51 12.57 -0.05
N ASP A 137 29.28 13.64 0.70
CA ASP A 137 29.62 13.73 2.13
C ASP A 137 28.39 13.62 3.06
N GLU A 138 27.18 13.49 2.52
CA GLU A 138 25.95 13.37 3.32
C GLU A 138 25.54 11.89 3.46
N LYS A 139 25.10 11.49 4.65
CA LYS A 139 24.58 10.13 4.88
C LYS A 139 23.07 10.09 4.67
N TYR A 140 22.63 9.13 3.87
CA TYR A 140 21.24 8.92 3.53
C TYR A 140 20.79 7.53 3.97
N TYR A 141 19.61 7.48 4.58
CA TYR A 141 19.00 6.28 5.14
C TYR A 141 17.57 6.16 4.67
N ILE A 142 17.14 4.94 4.41
CA ILE A 142 15.73 4.61 4.21
C ILE A 142 15.20 4.12 5.53
N VAL A 143 14.13 4.71 6.00
CA VAL A 143 13.32 4.15 7.09
C VAL A 143 12.01 3.69 6.48
N TYR A 144 11.72 2.40 6.53
CA TYR A 144 10.54 1.84 5.88
C TYR A 144 9.78 0.85 6.76
N SER A 145 8.50 0.68 6.45
CA SER A 145 7.63 -0.31 7.09
C SER A 145 6.84 -1.09 6.05
N TRP A 146 6.54 -2.35 6.38
CA TRP A 146 5.58 -3.17 5.65
C TRP A 146 4.30 -3.31 6.45
N GLY A 147 3.19 -2.98 5.80
CA GLY A 147 1.86 -3.15 6.36
C GLY A 147 1.23 -4.48 5.95
N SER A 148 0.19 -4.85 6.67
CA SER A 148 -0.73 -5.92 6.29
C SER A 148 -2.16 -5.42 6.40
N SER A 149 -3.09 -6.12 5.74
CA SER A 149 -4.51 -5.84 5.92
C SER A 149 -5.31 -7.13 6.07
N GLY A 150 -6.38 -7.04 6.87
CA GLY A 150 -7.44 -8.05 6.92
C GLY A 150 -8.58 -7.78 5.94
N PHE A 151 -8.41 -6.85 4.99
CA PHE A 151 -9.46 -6.51 4.03
C PHE A 151 -9.72 -7.70 3.09
N PRO A 152 -10.96 -8.22 3.01
CA PRO A 152 -11.25 -9.47 2.32
C PRO A 152 -11.08 -9.41 0.79
N PHE A 153 -10.97 -8.21 0.21
CA PHE A 153 -10.79 -8.03 -1.24
C PHE A 153 -9.42 -7.45 -1.60
N GLN A 154 -8.43 -7.52 -0.71
CA GLN A 154 -7.09 -7.02 -1.02
C GLN A 154 -6.46 -7.74 -2.22
N ASP A 155 -6.78 -9.02 -2.39
CA ASP A 155 -6.32 -9.86 -3.50
C ASP A 155 -7.15 -9.69 -4.78
N TRP A 156 -8.19 -8.86 -4.79
CA TRP A 156 -8.99 -8.58 -6.01
C TRP A 156 -8.45 -7.41 -6.83
N ASP A 157 -7.49 -6.69 -6.26
CA ASP A 157 -6.75 -5.69 -6.99
C ASP A 157 -5.75 -6.38 -7.92
N LEU A 158 -5.86 -6.10 -9.22
CA LEU A 158 -4.98 -6.68 -10.24
C LEU A 158 -3.51 -6.34 -10.00
N ARG A 159 -3.19 -5.28 -9.25
CA ARG A 159 -1.82 -4.93 -8.85
C ARG A 159 -1.21 -5.94 -7.87
N ALA A 160 -2.02 -6.79 -7.25
CA ALA A 160 -1.54 -7.88 -6.40
C ALA A 160 -0.98 -9.07 -7.20
N HIS A 161 -1.21 -9.12 -8.52
CA HIS A 161 -0.88 -10.25 -9.40
C HIS A 161 0.22 -9.86 -10.39
#